data_AF-A0A943Y2A3-F1
#
_entry.id   AF-A0A943Y2A3-F1
#
_cell.length_a   1.000
_cell.length_b   1.000
_cell.length_c   1.000
_cell.angle_alpha   90.00
_cell.angle_beta   90.00
_cell.angle_gamma   90.00
#
_symmetry.space_group_name_H-M   'P 1'
#
loop_
_entity.id
_entity.type
_entity.pdbx_description
1 polymer ?
#
loop_
_entity_poly.entity_id
_entity_poly.type
_entity_poly.pdbx_seq_one_letter_code
_entity_poly.pdbx_strand_id
1 'polypeptide(L)'
;MSSTIIDETVILRYLLDDDEVLSPRAAKVIATRTARVYPEIIARVVVTLRDVYKVPRVEIAAAMKRLLDDVMVDEPTVVALAIKLFGKTHMDFTDCLLAARTAIYNDDVVSFGKPIIQGMIDYRHKRQTAAEARSSRNRSTDATIDKLRHHGRY
;
A
#
# COMPACT_ATOMS: atom_id res chain seq x y z
N MET A 1 -6.30 -2.74 -27.39
CA MET A 1 -4.88 -2.38 -27.24
C MET A 1 -4.19 -3.52 -26.52
N SER A 2 -3.05 -4.01 -27.02
CA SER A 2 -2.27 -5.06 -26.36
C SER A 2 -1.42 -4.42 -25.26
N SER A 3 -1.50 -4.93 -24.03
CA SER A 3 -0.61 -4.49 -22.94
C SER A 3 0.63 -5.38 -22.92
N THR A 4 1.81 -4.78 -22.72
CA THR A 4 3.08 -5.51 -22.58
C THR A 4 3.38 -5.71 -21.11
N ILE A 5 3.52 -6.95 -20.65
CA ILE A 5 3.99 -7.23 -19.29
C ILE A 5 5.50 -7.00 -19.24
N ILE A 6 5.97 -6.23 -18.27
CA ILE A 6 7.41 -6.00 -18.04
C ILE A 6 7.82 -6.56 -16.69
N ASP A 7 9.08 -6.97 -16.58
CA ASP A 7 9.64 -7.53 -15.37
C ASP A 7 10.55 -6.53 -14.63
N GLU A 8 11.15 -7.02 -13.55
CA GLU A 8 12.09 -6.26 -12.72
C GLU A 8 13.25 -5.69 -13.55
N THR A 9 13.81 -6.46 -14.49
CA THR A 9 15.02 -6.07 -15.22
C THR A 9 14.77 -4.85 -16.10
N VAL A 10 13.59 -4.77 -16.74
CA VAL A 10 13.18 -3.60 -17.52
C VAL A 10 13.01 -2.38 -16.62
N ILE A 11 12.34 -2.54 -15.47
CA ILE A 11 12.11 -1.45 -14.54
C ILE A 11 13.43 -0.92 -13.96
N LEU A 12 14.37 -1.81 -13.59
CA LEU A 12 15.69 -1.41 -13.09
C LEU A 12 16.46 -0.59 -14.12
N ARG A 13 16.53 -1.05 -15.38
CA ARG A 13 17.19 -0.31 -16.46
C ARG A 13 16.56 1.06 -16.69
N TYR A 14 15.23 1.17 -16.55
CA TYR A 14 14.53 2.45 -16.66
C TYR A 14 14.81 3.39 -15.49
N LEU A 15 14.82 2.89 -14.25
CA LEU A 15 15.02 3.71 -13.06
C LEU A 15 16.48 4.13 -12.86
N LEU A 16 17.43 3.27 -13.22
CA LEU A 16 18.85 3.48 -12.98
C LEU A 16 19.57 4.17 -14.13
N ASP A 17 19.06 4.04 -15.36
CA ASP A 17 19.70 4.54 -16.59
C ASP A 17 21.18 4.10 -16.69
N ASP A 18 21.45 2.85 -16.34
CA ASP A 18 22.80 2.30 -16.11
C ASP A 18 23.35 1.45 -17.27
N ASP A 19 22.61 1.34 -18.39
CA ASP A 19 23.01 0.53 -19.55
C ASP A 19 22.72 1.27 -20.87
N GLU A 20 23.78 1.53 -21.65
CA GLU A 20 23.71 2.31 -22.90
C GLU A 20 22.76 1.71 -23.96
N VAL A 21 22.47 0.41 -23.89
CA VAL A 21 21.62 -0.30 -24.86
C VAL A 21 20.25 -0.59 -24.27
N LEU A 22 20.20 -1.09 -23.03
CA LEU A 22 18.97 -1.58 -22.41
C LEU A 22 18.14 -0.45 -21.79
N SER A 23 18.75 0.60 -21.23
CA SER A 23 18.01 1.71 -20.63
C SER A 23 17.17 2.48 -21.65
N PRO A 24 17.67 2.85 -22.84
CA PRO A 24 16.84 3.45 -23.90
C PRO A 24 15.69 2.55 -24.36
N ARG A 25 15.92 1.22 -24.39
CA ARG A 25 14.88 0.24 -24.75
C ARG A 25 13.79 0.16 -23.68
N ALA A 26 14.17 0.12 -22.40
CA ALA A 26 13.23 0.13 -21.29
C ALA A 26 12.39 1.42 -21.28
N ALA A 27 13.03 2.57 -21.46
CA ALA A 27 12.35 3.87 -21.59
C ALA A 27 11.33 3.88 -22.74
N LYS A 28 11.69 3.33 -23.91
CA LYS A 28 10.76 3.24 -25.05
C LYS A 28 9.54 2.37 -24.74
N VAL A 29 9.72 1.25 -24.04
CA VAL A 29 8.60 0.37 -23.63
C VAL A 29 7.69 1.08 -22.63
N ILE A 30 8.26 1.71 -21.61
CA ILE A 30 7.49 2.39 -20.54
C ILE A 30 6.80 3.65 -21.06
N ALA A 31 7.42 4.41 -21.97
CA ALA A 31 6.85 5.60 -22.59
C ALA A 31 5.53 5.35 -23.36
N THR A 32 5.23 4.08 -23.71
CA THR A 32 3.93 3.72 -24.30
C THR A 32 2.76 3.87 -23.32
N ARG A 33 3.03 3.91 -22.00
CA ARG A 33 2.05 3.85 -20.91
C ARG A 33 1.11 2.65 -20.95
N THR A 34 1.45 1.62 -21.72
CA THR A 34 0.72 0.34 -21.78
C THR A 34 1.49 -0.80 -21.14
N ALA A 35 2.62 -0.51 -20.49
CA ALA A 35 3.40 -1.47 -19.76
C ALA A 35 2.65 -1.89 -18.49
N ARG A 36 2.38 -3.19 -18.34
CA ARG A 36 1.73 -3.77 -17.18
C ARG A 36 2.76 -4.39 -16.23
N VAL A 37 2.59 -4.15 -14.94
CA VAL A 37 3.44 -4.67 -13.86
C VAL A 37 2.57 -5.26 -12.76
N TYR A 38 3.01 -6.38 -12.19
CA TYR A 38 2.33 -6.98 -11.03
C TYR A 38 2.98 -6.53 -9.70
N PRO A 39 2.22 -6.49 -8.59
CA PRO A 39 2.74 -6.09 -7.28
C PRO A 39 3.99 -6.85 -6.82
N GLU A 40 4.12 -8.14 -7.16
CA GLU A 40 5.30 -8.95 -6.83
C GLU A 40 6.57 -8.48 -7.56
N ILE A 41 6.43 -7.94 -8.77
CA ILE A 41 7.54 -7.35 -9.52
C ILE A 41 7.94 -6.01 -8.89
N ILE A 42 6.97 -5.19 -8.50
CA ILE A 42 7.23 -3.95 -7.75
C ILE A 42 7.98 -4.25 -6.45
N ALA A 43 7.55 -5.28 -5.72
CA ALA A 43 8.21 -5.69 -4.48
C ALA A 43 9.67 -6.09 -4.72
N ARG A 44 9.93 -6.86 -5.78
CA ARG A 44 11.28 -7.27 -6.14
C ARG A 44 12.17 -6.08 -6.50
N VAL A 45 11.67 -5.15 -7.33
CA VAL A 45 12.39 -3.91 -7.67
C VAL A 45 12.77 -3.13 -6.41
N VAL A 46 11.83 -2.93 -5.48
CA VAL A 46 12.09 -2.22 -4.22
C VAL A 46 13.17 -2.91 -3.39
N VAL A 47 13.08 -4.23 -3.24
CA VAL A 47 14.06 -5.03 -2.48
C VAL A 47 15.42 -4.97 -3.15
N THR A 48 15.51 -5.10 -4.48
CA THR A 48 16.76 -5.04 -5.23
C THR A 48 17.41 -3.65 -5.15
N LEU A 49 16.64 -2.57 -5.30
CA LEU A 49 17.16 -1.21 -5.12
C LEU A 49 17.73 -1.00 -3.71
N ARG A 50 17.08 -1.55 -2.67
CA ARG A 50 17.53 -1.46 -1.29
C ARG A 50 18.76 -2.33 -1.01
N ASP A 51 18.71 -3.60 -1.37
CA ASP A 51 19.66 -4.60 -0.91
C ASP A 51 20.86 -4.77 -1.83
N VAL A 52 20.69 -4.58 -3.13
CA VAL A 52 21.77 -4.69 -4.11
C VAL A 52 22.37 -3.30 -4.36
N TYR A 53 21.53 -2.34 -4.75
CA TYR A 53 21.98 -0.99 -5.12
C TYR A 53 22.16 -0.04 -3.92
N LYS A 54 21.76 -0.46 -2.71
CA LYS A 54 21.91 0.33 -1.47
C LYS A 54 21.25 1.71 -1.52
N VAL A 55 20.21 1.87 -2.34
CA VAL A 55 19.48 3.13 -2.49
C VAL A 55 18.70 3.44 -1.19
N PRO A 56 18.75 4.67 -0.68
CA PRO A 56 17.97 5.06 0.51
C PRO A 56 16.47 4.86 0.32
N ARG A 57 15.77 4.37 1.37
CA ARG A 57 14.33 4.04 1.31
C ARG A 57 13.45 5.19 0.85
N VAL A 58 13.78 6.41 1.26
CA VAL A 58 13.04 7.63 0.87
C VAL A 58 13.16 7.90 -0.63
N GLU A 59 14.34 7.68 -1.19
CA GLU A 59 14.60 7.83 -2.63
C GLU A 59 13.91 6.72 -3.43
N ILE A 60 13.96 5.47 -2.95
CA ILE A 60 13.19 4.37 -3.54
C ILE A 60 11.70 4.72 -3.56
N ALA A 61 11.14 5.19 -2.44
CA ALA A 61 9.73 5.53 -2.38
C ALA A 61 9.35 6.66 -3.36
N ALA A 62 10.21 7.67 -3.53
CA ALA A 62 10.02 8.73 -4.49
C ALA A 62 10.10 8.23 -5.95
N ALA A 63 11.09 7.37 -6.26
CA ALA A 63 11.26 6.78 -7.58
C ALA A 63 10.07 5.87 -7.95
N MET A 64 9.66 4.98 -7.05
CA MET A 64 8.53 4.09 -7.31
C MET A 64 7.21 4.84 -7.45
N LYS A 65 7.01 5.94 -6.70
CA LYS A 65 5.84 6.79 -6.86
C LYS A 65 5.77 7.38 -8.28
N ARG A 66 6.88 7.85 -8.83
CA ARG A 66 6.95 8.35 -10.21
C ARG A 66 6.72 7.24 -11.23
N LEU A 67 7.30 6.05 -11.01
CA LEU A 67 7.08 4.89 -11.88
C LEU A 67 5.59 4.55 -12.02
N LEU A 68 4.80 4.65 -10.94
CA LEU A 68 3.36 4.37 -10.98
C LEU A 68 2.58 5.30 -11.93
N ASP A 69 3.12 6.48 -12.27
CA ASP A 69 2.49 7.38 -13.24
C ASP A 69 2.73 6.92 -14.69
N ASP A 70 3.71 6.04 -14.92
CA ASP A 70 4.15 5.60 -16.25
C ASP A 70 3.78 4.14 -16.58
N VAL A 71 3.39 3.34 -15.58
CA VAL A 71 3.02 1.93 -15.75
C VAL A 71 1.62 1.60 -15.24
N MET A 72 0.98 0.61 -15.86
CA MET A 72 -0.25 0.02 -15.36
C MET A 72 0.09 -1.04 -14.30
N VAL A 73 -0.31 -0.82 -13.06
CA VAL A 73 -0.09 -1.79 -11.97
C VAL A 73 -1.42 -2.36 -11.49
N ASP A 74 -1.44 -3.66 -11.17
CA ASP A 74 -2.58 -4.26 -10.48
C ASP A 74 -2.62 -3.76 -9.01
N GLU A 75 -3.82 -3.55 -8.47
CA GLU A 75 -4.05 -2.97 -7.13
C GLU A 75 -3.31 -1.62 -6.90
N PRO A 76 -3.48 -0.60 -7.76
CA PRO A 76 -2.67 0.62 -7.73
C PRO A 76 -2.76 1.39 -6.41
N THR A 77 -3.92 1.38 -5.76
CA THR A 77 -4.13 2.02 -4.45
C THR A 77 -3.35 1.31 -3.34
N VAL A 78 -3.28 -0.02 -3.37
CA VAL A 78 -2.51 -0.84 -2.43
C VAL A 78 -1.03 -0.59 -2.64
N VAL A 79 -0.55 -0.65 -3.88
CA VAL A 79 0.87 -0.46 -4.20
C VAL A 79 1.32 0.96 -3.82
N ALA A 80 0.53 1.98 -4.14
CA ALA A 80 0.83 3.36 -3.75
C ALA A 80 0.89 3.55 -2.22
N LEU A 81 -0.02 2.92 -1.47
CA LEU A 81 0.01 2.96 -0.02
C LEU A 81 1.22 2.19 0.55
N ALA A 82 1.56 1.04 -0.02
CA ALA A 82 2.73 0.27 0.38
C ALA A 82 4.04 1.04 0.16
N ILE A 83 4.19 1.72 -0.98
CA ILE A 83 5.32 2.63 -1.27
C ILE A 83 5.42 3.73 -0.21
N LYS A 84 4.28 4.34 0.16
CA LYS A 84 4.23 5.38 1.20
C LYS A 84 4.64 4.84 2.57
N LEU A 85 4.19 3.64 2.95
CA LEU A 85 4.54 3.00 4.21
C LEU A 85 6.02 2.62 4.25
N PHE A 86 6.54 2.07 3.16
CA PHE A 86 7.94 1.68 3.02
C PHE A 86 8.88 2.88 3.22
N GLY A 87 8.59 4.02 2.60
CA GLY A 87 9.39 5.23 2.75
C GLY A 87 9.38 5.85 4.15
N LYS A 88 8.40 5.50 5.01
CA LYS A 88 8.19 6.10 6.34
C LYS A 88 8.51 5.18 7.52
N THR A 89 8.77 3.90 7.27
CA THR A 89 8.95 2.89 8.31
C THR A 89 10.17 2.02 7.99
N HIS A 90 10.55 1.17 8.94
CA HIS A 90 11.59 0.14 8.72
C HIS A 90 11.01 -1.21 8.26
N MET A 91 9.70 -1.29 8.01
CA MET A 91 9.01 -2.51 7.59
C MET A 91 9.53 -3.01 6.23
N ASP A 92 9.59 -4.33 5.99
CA ASP A 92 9.90 -4.84 4.66
C ASP A 92 8.79 -4.44 3.66
N PHE A 93 9.10 -4.35 2.36
CA PHE A 93 8.12 -3.93 1.38
C PHE A 93 6.94 -4.91 1.25
N THR A 94 7.19 -6.21 1.38
CA THR A 94 6.12 -7.23 1.35
C THR A 94 5.16 -7.07 2.52
N ASP A 95 5.68 -6.74 3.70
CA ASP A 95 4.87 -6.40 4.88
C ASP A 95 4.10 -5.08 4.67
N CYS A 96 4.68 -4.11 3.94
CA CYS A 96 3.98 -2.88 3.57
C CYS A 96 2.80 -3.14 2.63
N LEU A 97 2.94 -4.08 1.68
CA LEU A 97 1.85 -4.52 0.81
C LEU A 97 0.72 -5.19 1.62
N LEU A 98 1.06 -6.10 2.52
CA LEU A 98 0.09 -6.76 3.39
C LEU A 98 -0.66 -5.74 4.27
N ALA A 99 0.09 -4.82 4.89
CA ALA A 99 -0.42 -3.69 5.65
C ALA A 99 -1.39 -2.83 4.83
N ALA A 100 -1.02 -2.50 3.59
CA ALA A 100 -1.83 -1.70 2.69
C ALA A 100 -3.14 -2.40 2.29
N ARG A 101 -3.09 -3.69 1.92
CA ARG A 101 -4.30 -4.48 1.59
C ARG A 101 -5.26 -4.51 2.77
N THR A 102 -4.75 -4.82 3.95
CA THR A 102 -5.53 -4.86 5.20
C THR A 102 -6.20 -3.51 5.49
N ALA A 103 -5.49 -2.40 5.24
CA ALA A 103 -6.02 -1.07 5.47
C ALA A 103 -7.09 -0.66 4.44
N ILE A 104 -7.03 -1.17 3.21
CA ILE A 104 -7.92 -0.80 2.11
C ILE A 104 -9.14 -1.72 2.02
N TYR A 105 -8.92 -3.04 2.02
CA TYR A 105 -9.97 -4.04 1.84
C TYR A 105 -10.58 -4.52 3.15
N ASN A 106 -9.99 -4.12 4.29
CA ASN A 106 -10.44 -4.53 5.62
C ASN A 106 -10.40 -6.05 5.82
N ASP A 107 -9.51 -6.76 5.13
CA ASP A 107 -9.27 -8.18 5.33
C ASP A 107 -8.69 -8.45 6.72
N ASP A 108 -8.91 -9.65 7.25
CA ASP A 108 -8.23 -10.14 8.43
C ASP A 108 -6.87 -10.72 8.06
N VAL A 109 -5.87 -10.49 8.91
CA VAL A 109 -4.51 -10.99 8.71
C VAL A 109 -4.12 -11.89 9.85
N VAL A 110 -3.53 -13.03 9.49
CA VAL A 110 -2.85 -13.92 10.42
C VAL A 110 -1.37 -13.93 10.05
N SER A 111 -0.49 -13.73 11.03
CA SER A 111 0.95 -13.75 10.84
C SER A 111 1.63 -14.43 12.02
N PHE A 112 2.58 -15.30 11.73
CA PHE A 112 3.41 -15.95 12.75
C PHE A 112 4.77 -15.24 12.84
N GLY A 113 5.20 -14.87 14.05
CA GLY A 113 6.58 -14.43 14.31
C GLY A 113 6.98 -13.04 13.78
N LYS A 114 6.04 -12.20 13.33
CA LYS A 114 6.33 -10.81 12.91
C LYS A 114 5.69 -9.80 13.88
N PRO A 115 6.45 -9.27 14.87
CA PRO A 115 5.91 -8.36 15.88
C PRO A 115 5.22 -7.13 15.31
N ILE A 116 5.71 -6.60 14.18
CA ILE A 116 5.12 -5.43 13.52
C ILE A 116 3.72 -5.73 12.98
N ILE A 117 3.53 -6.87 12.32
CA ILE A 117 2.22 -7.26 11.80
C ILE A 117 1.25 -7.58 12.94
N GLN A 118 1.74 -8.24 14.00
CA GLN A 118 0.94 -8.44 15.20
C GLN A 118 0.50 -7.12 15.84
N GLY A 119 1.41 -6.14 15.95
CA GLY A 119 1.07 -4.81 16.45
C GLY A 119 0.03 -4.08 15.60
N MET A 120 0.03 -4.29 14.27
CA MET A 120 -1.00 -3.76 13.37
C MET A 120 -2.36 -4.41 13.61
N ILE A 121 -2.40 -5.73 13.77
CA ILE A 121 -3.60 -6.50 14.09
C ILE A 121 -4.18 -6.01 15.43
N ASP A 122 -3.34 -5.91 16.46
CA ASP A 122 -3.73 -5.46 17.80
C ASP A 122 -4.27 -4.02 17.78
N TYR A 123 -3.61 -3.11 17.05
CA TYR A 123 -4.07 -1.72 16.89
C TYR A 123 -5.43 -1.64 16.22
N ARG A 124 -5.68 -2.47 15.20
CA ARG A 124 -6.97 -2.52 14.51
C ARG A 124 -8.09 -2.99 15.44
N HIS A 125 -7.89 -4.07 16.18
CA HIS A 125 -8.89 -4.55 17.16
C HIS A 125 -9.21 -3.49 18.21
N LYS A 126 -8.20 -2.77 18.72
CA LYS A 126 -8.40 -1.63 19.64
C LYS A 126 -9.21 -0.49 19.00
N ARG A 127 -9.02 -0.20 17.71
CA ARG A 127 -9.80 0.84 17.01
C ARG A 127 -11.25 0.41 16.76
N GLN A 128 -11.48 -0.83 16.34
CA GLN A 128 -12.83 -1.35 16.08
C GLN A 128 -13.66 -1.37 17.36
N THR A 129 -13.12 -1.94 18.44
CA THR A 129 -13.76 -1.93 19.77
C THR A 129 -14.06 -0.51 20.26
N ALA A 130 -13.15 0.44 20.07
CA ALA A 130 -13.39 1.85 20.42
C ALA A 130 -14.48 2.51 19.57
N ALA A 131 -14.58 2.17 18.28
CA ALA A 131 -15.62 2.68 17.38
C ALA A 131 -17.01 2.11 17.73
N GLU A 132 -17.08 0.81 18.02
CA GLU A 132 -18.30 0.13 18.47
C GLU A 132 -18.81 0.68 19.81
N ALA A 133 -17.90 0.89 20.77
CA ALA A 133 -18.23 1.49 22.06
C ALA A 133 -18.75 2.93 21.93
N ARG A 134 -18.24 3.71 20.96
CA ARG A 134 -18.77 5.05 20.65
C ARG A 134 -20.15 4.98 20.00
N SER A 135 -20.35 4.05 19.05
CA SER A 135 -21.65 3.86 18.39
C SER A 135 -22.75 3.42 19.37
N SER A 136 -22.43 2.51 20.30
CA SER A 136 -23.38 2.03 21.30
C SER A 136 -23.74 3.13 22.31
N ARG A 137 -22.76 3.95 22.73
CA ARG A 137 -23.00 5.09 23.62
C ARG A 137 -23.89 6.15 22.98
N ASN A 138 -23.67 6.48 21.70
CA ASN A 138 -24.52 7.42 20.96
C ASN A 138 -25.97 6.93 20.79
N ARG A 139 -26.17 5.62 20.50
CA ARG A 139 -27.51 5.04 20.43
C ARG A 139 -28.25 5.10 21.77
N SER A 140 -27.53 4.89 22.87
CA SER A 140 -28.10 4.98 24.22
C SER A 140 -28.53 6.41 24.57
N THR A 141 -27.74 7.42 24.22
CA THR A 141 -28.11 8.83 24.40
C THR A 141 -29.32 9.23 23.54
N ASP A 142 -29.37 8.80 22.28
CA ASP A 142 -30.54 9.08 21.41
C ASP A 142 -31.82 8.45 21.97
N ALA A 143 -31.76 7.20 22.43
CA ALA A 143 -32.90 6.52 23.04
C ALA A 143 -33.37 7.20 24.34
N THR A 144 -32.44 7.81 25.10
CA THR A 144 -32.75 8.55 26.33
C THR A 144 -33.43 9.88 26.01
N ILE A 145 -32.94 10.61 25.00
CA ILE A 145 -33.54 11.87 24.53
C ILE A 145 -34.94 11.63 23.98
N ASP A 146 -35.15 10.55 23.23
CA ASP A 146 -36.45 10.20 22.66
C ASP A 146 -37.50 9.93 23.75
N LYS A 147 -37.14 9.18 24.80
CA LYS A 147 -38.01 8.95 25.96
C LYS A 147 -38.44 10.24 26.67
N LEU A 148 -37.53 11.21 26.79
CA LEU A 148 -37.81 12.51 27.41
C LEU A 148 -38.79 13.35 26.56
N ARG A 149 -38.69 13.27 25.22
CA ARG A 149 -39.62 13.97 24.30
C ARG A 149 -41.04 13.41 24.33
N HIS A 150 -41.19 12.12 24.63
CA HIS A 150 -42.49 11.46 24.66
C HIS A 150 -43.20 11.50 26.03
N HIS A 151 -42.49 11.78 27.13
CA HIS A 151 -43.10 11.88 28.47
C HIS A 151 -43.72 13.25 28.82
N GLY A 152 -43.54 14.28 27.99
CA GLY A 152 -44.04 15.64 28.24
C GLY A 152 -45.41 15.98 27.62
N ARG A 153 -46.17 14.98 27.15
CA ARG A 153 -47.50 15.19 26.53
C ARG A 153 -48.59 14.39 27.26
N TYR A 154 -48.90 14.77 28.49
CA TYR A 154 -50.17 14.49 29.16
C TYR A 154 -50.49 15.65 30.12
#